data_AF-A0A148NBV5-F1
#
_entry.id   AF-A0A148NBV5-F1
#
_cell.length_a   1.000
_cell.length_b   1.000
_cell.length_c   1.000
_cell.angle_alpha   90.00
_cell.angle_beta   90.00
_cell.angle_gamma   90.00
#
_symmetry.space_group_name_H-M   'P 1'
#
loop_
_entity.id
_entity.type
_entity.pdbx_description
1 polymer ?
#
loop_
_entity_poly.entity_id
_entity_poly.type
_entity_poly.pdbx_seq_one_letter_code
_entity_poly.pdbx_strand_id
1 'polypeptide(L)'
;MTGKMSNTATSKLRGDEEFVIQAVAASVSGEWKPAENPPDAYLYARGTTIAVEISRLTQYVTDENGGYKPRLSEDATAIRLCEELNRELSKKIPKGRTVHLTLSAPIASARRLKPQLGQVIIELIETTGVADVTVEKEILGNQITIHLIPADRLSGKQLVGLVTNQKSHVDILANAKHILADRIAVKTEKCRSLDFNGPVWLALYNDYRLADANTYMQALDQLSLKHKFERILLVEGNRTVRTLYEKHNIRFQATQKQHT
;
A
#
# COMPACT_ATOMS: atom_id res chain seq x y z
N MET A 1 -14.78 -50.25 1.13
CA MET A 1 -13.53 -49.49 1.39
C MET A 1 -13.52 -48.29 0.45
N THR A 2 -14.06 -47.17 0.90
CA THR A 2 -14.22 -45.94 0.12
C THR A 2 -13.03 -45.02 0.40
N GLY A 3 -12.21 -44.81 -0.63
CA GLY A 3 -11.07 -43.89 -0.58
C GLY A 3 -11.54 -42.45 -0.42
N LYS A 4 -11.10 -41.81 0.66
CA LYS A 4 -11.18 -40.35 0.85
C LYS A 4 -10.30 -39.68 -0.21
N MET A 5 -10.93 -39.00 -1.17
CA MET A 5 -10.25 -37.99 -1.96
C MET A 5 -9.90 -36.82 -1.03
N SER A 6 -8.61 -36.56 -0.83
CA SER A 6 -8.16 -35.34 -0.16
C SER A 6 -8.43 -34.16 -1.09
N ASN A 7 -9.38 -33.33 -0.70
CA ASN A 7 -9.69 -32.07 -1.36
C ASN A 7 -8.59 -31.07 -0.97
N THR A 8 -7.47 -31.03 -1.72
CA THR A 8 -6.46 -29.98 -1.59
C THR A 8 -7.04 -28.70 -2.18
N ALA A 9 -7.65 -27.88 -1.33
CA ALA A 9 -8.09 -26.56 -1.69
C ALA A 9 -6.86 -25.70 -2.03
N THR A 10 -6.59 -25.52 -3.32
CA THR A 10 -5.64 -24.52 -3.80
C THR A 10 -6.10 -23.16 -3.29
N SER A 11 -5.38 -22.61 -2.31
CA SER A 11 -5.69 -21.29 -1.77
C SER A 11 -5.48 -20.27 -2.91
N LYS A 12 -6.56 -19.58 -3.28
CA LYS A 12 -6.52 -18.57 -4.34
C LYS A 12 -5.85 -17.32 -3.77
N LEU A 13 -4.72 -16.91 -4.37
CA LEU A 13 -4.06 -15.66 -4.02
C LEU A 13 -5.00 -14.47 -4.22
N ARG A 14 -4.87 -13.46 -3.37
CA ARG A 14 -5.52 -12.16 -3.57
C ARG A 14 -4.87 -11.44 -4.77
N GLY A 15 -5.58 -10.50 -5.37
CA GLY A 15 -5.11 -9.81 -6.58
C GLY A 15 -3.81 -9.01 -6.38
N ASP A 16 -3.58 -8.49 -5.18
CA ASP A 16 -2.32 -7.83 -4.82
C ASP A 16 -1.18 -8.84 -4.60
N GLU A 17 -1.46 -10.00 -4.01
CA GLU A 17 -0.48 -11.08 -3.88
C GLU A 17 -0.07 -11.65 -5.23
N GLU A 18 -1.03 -11.87 -6.13
CA GLU A 18 -0.76 -12.30 -7.51
C GLU A 18 0.09 -11.27 -8.27
N PHE A 19 -0.24 -9.97 -8.14
CA PHE A 19 0.55 -8.90 -8.72
C PHE A 19 2.02 -8.94 -8.25
N VAL A 20 2.24 -9.15 -6.95
CA VAL A 20 3.58 -9.23 -6.36
C VAL A 20 4.37 -10.41 -6.89
N ILE A 21 3.79 -11.63 -6.83
CA ILE A 21 4.53 -12.83 -7.24
C ILE A 21 4.85 -12.82 -8.74
N GLN A 22 3.96 -12.27 -9.58
CA GLN A 22 4.24 -12.06 -11.01
C GLN A 22 5.44 -11.13 -11.22
N ALA A 23 5.50 -10.00 -10.50
CA ALA A 23 6.62 -9.06 -10.60
C ALA A 23 7.94 -9.72 -10.14
N VAL A 24 7.91 -10.46 -9.04
CA VAL A 24 9.08 -11.20 -8.54
C VAL A 24 9.52 -12.25 -9.54
N ALA A 25 8.61 -13.07 -10.06
CA ALA A 25 8.92 -14.10 -11.06
C ALA A 25 9.56 -13.50 -12.32
N ALA A 26 8.98 -12.41 -12.85
CA ALA A 26 9.54 -11.69 -13.99
C ALA A 26 10.96 -11.16 -13.71
N SER A 27 11.20 -10.61 -12.50
CA SER A 27 12.50 -10.04 -12.12
C SER A 27 13.65 -11.05 -12.07
N VAL A 28 13.34 -12.34 -11.90
CA VAL A 28 14.32 -13.42 -11.85
C VAL A 28 14.23 -14.38 -13.04
N SER A 29 13.42 -14.07 -14.04
CA SER A 29 13.11 -14.94 -15.18
C SER A 29 12.65 -16.34 -14.74
N GLY A 30 11.78 -16.37 -13.72
CA GLY A 30 11.25 -17.59 -13.13
C GLY A 30 9.76 -17.78 -13.40
N GLU A 31 9.26 -18.95 -13.00
CA GLU A 31 7.85 -19.32 -13.02
C GLU A 31 7.32 -19.46 -11.60
N TRP A 32 6.01 -19.35 -11.40
CA TRP A 32 5.43 -19.44 -10.06
C TRP A 32 4.11 -20.20 -10.05
N LYS A 33 3.74 -20.72 -8.87
CA LYS A 33 2.43 -21.31 -8.62
C LYS A 33 1.91 -20.94 -7.22
N PRO A 34 0.59 -20.83 -7.02
CA PRO A 34 -0.01 -20.70 -5.69
C PRO A 34 0.37 -21.89 -4.79
N ALA A 35 0.42 -21.65 -3.48
CA ALA A 35 0.75 -22.67 -2.49
C ALA A 35 -0.33 -22.77 -1.38
N GLU A 36 -0.16 -23.78 -0.52
CA GLU A 36 -0.97 -23.95 0.69
C GLU A 36 -0.37 -23.06 1.77
N ASN A 37 -1.04 -21.95 2.05
CA ASN A 37 -0.51 -20.90 2.90
C ASN A 37 -0.21 -21.36 4.35
N PRO A 38 1.06 -21.38 4.84
CA PRO A 38 2.31 -20.93 4.21
C PRO A 38 3.07 -22.01 3.38
N PRO A 39 3.75 -21.64 2.27
CA PRO A 39 3.95 -20.28 1.79
C PRO A 39 2.75 -19.76 1.00
N ASP A 40 2.70 -18.47 0.72
CA ASP A 40 1.67 -17.91 -0.17
C ASP A 40 1.87 -18.43 -1.62
N ALA A 41 3.12 -18.54 -2.08
CA ALA A 41 3.45 -19.09 -3.40
C ALA A 41 4.79 -19.85 -3.44
N TYR A 42 4.97 -20.68 -4.47
CA TYR A 42 6.27 -21.22 -4.85
C TYR A 42 6.78 -20.54 -6.12
N LEU A 43 8.06 -20.17 -6.11
CA LEU A 43 8.80 -19.60 -7.24
C LEU A 43 9.86 -20.61 -7.69
N TYR A 44 9.94 -20.83 -8.99
CA TYR A 44 10.93 -21.68 -9.64
C TYR A 44 11.87 -20.79 -10.45
N ALA A 45 13.12 -20.70 -10.00
CA ALA A 45 14.13 -19.90 -10.68
C ALA A 45 15.49 -20.59 -10.58
N ARG A 46 16.23 -20.64 -11.69
CA ARG A 46 17.59 -21.21 -11.76
C ARG A 46 17.69 -22.62 -11.16
N GLY A 47 16.71 -23.48 -11.47
CA GLY A 47 16.66 -24.87 -10.98
C GLY A 47 16.37 -25.01 -9.47
N THR A 48 16.01 -23.92 -8.79
CA THR A 48 15.69 -23.92 -7.35
C THR A 48 14.22 -23.58 -7.15
N THR A 49 13.56 -24.33 -6.26
CA THR A 49 12.24 -23.97 -5.74
C THR A 49 12.41 -23.10 -4.50
N ILE A 50 11.73 -21.97 -4.48
CA ILE A 50 11.77 -20.97 -3.43
C ILE A 50 10.35 -20.81 -2.87
N ALA A 51 10.21 -20.89 -1.55
CA ALA A 51 8.97 -20.56 -0.87
C ALA A 51 8.87 -19.04 -0.71
N VAL A 52 7.75 -18.42 -1.12
CA VAL A 52 7.56 -16.97 -1.08
C VAL A 52 6.38 -16.62 -0.19
N GLU A 53 6.64 -15.90 0.91
CA GLU A 53 5.62 -15.18 1.66
C GLU A 53 5.43 -13.80 1.08
N ILE A 54 4.19 -13.35 1.01
CA ILE A 54 3.81 -12.06 0.44
C ILE A 54 3.11 -11.22 1.51
N SER A 55 3.55 -9.98 1.67
CA SER A 55 2.90 -9.03 2.57
C SER A 55 2.82 -7.64 1.94
N ARG A 56 2.13 -6.73 2.61
CA ARG A 56 1.92 -5.36 2.17
C ARG A 56 2.38 -4.40 3.25
N LEU A 57 3.14 -3.39 2.84
CA LEU A 57 3.60 -2.29 3.68
C LEU A 57 2.60 -1.15 3.55
N THR A 58 1.48 -1.24 4.26
CA THR A 58 0.48 -0.17 4.33
C THR A 58 0.77 0.73 5.52
N GLN A 59 0.60 2.05 5.36
CA GLN A 59 0.75 2.99 6.47
C GLN A 59 -0.24 2.66 7.58
N TYR A 60 0.21 2.67 8.83
CA TYR A 60 -0.65 2.62 10.01
C TYR A 60 -0.77 4.01 10.65
N VAL A 61 -1.91 4.26 11.29
CA VAL A 61 -2.20 5.44 12.11
C VAL A 61 -2.57 4.97 13.50
N THR A 62 -2.16 5.75 14.51
CA THR A 62 -2.50 5.46 15.91
C THR A 62 -3.98 5.76 16.15
N ASP A 63 -4.71 4.79 16.68
CA ASP A 63 -6.08 4.99 17.13
C ASP A 63 -6.14 5.72 18.49
N GLU A 64 -7.36 6.03 18.94
CA GLU A 64 -7.60 6.80 20.17
C GLU A 64 -7.24 6.02 21.45
N ASN A 65 -7.04 4.71 21.34
CA ASN A 65 -6.64 3.82 22.44
C ASN A 65 -5.15 3.47 22.39
N GLY A 66 -4.36 4.08 21.50
CA GLY A 66 -2.95 3.76 21.30
C GLY A 66 -2.69 2.49 20.47
N GLY A 67 -3.73 1.90 19.88
CA GLY A 67 -3.62 0.81 18.92
C GLY A 67 -3.24 1.30 17.53
N TYR A 68 -2.86 0.38 16.64
CA TYR A 68 -2.49 0.70 15.25
C TYR A 68 -3.58 0.19 14.29
N LYS A 69 -4.05 1.07 13.41
CA LYS A 69 -4.96 0.68 12.31
C LYS A 69 -4.44 1.17 10.96
N PRO A 70 -4.71 0.47 9.84
CA PRO A 70 -4.27 0.92 8.52
C PRO A 70 -4.84 2.31 8.22
N ARG A 71 -4.01 3.26 7.78
CA ARG A 71 -4.42 4.62 7.38
C ARG A 71 -5.57 4.61 6.38
N LEU A 72 -5.53 3.67 5.43
CA LEU A 72 -6.58 3.51 4.43
C LEU A 72 -7.97 3.37 5.08
N SER A 73 -8.07 2.74 6.27
CA SER A 73 -9.33 2.63 7.01
C SER A 73 -9.84 3.96 7.56
N GLU A 74 -8.96 4.89 7.93
CA GLU A 74 -9.36 6.25 8.36
C GLU A 74 -9.70 7.14 7.16
N ASP A 75 -8.91 7.04 6.10
CA ASP A 75 -9.05 7.87 4.92
C ASP A 75 -10.22 7.40 4.02
N ALA A 76 -10.64 6.13 4.12
CA ALA A 76 -11.72 5.54 3.29
C ALA A 76 -13.01 6.34 3.33
N THR A 77 -13.39 6.87 4.49
CA THR A 77 -14.59 7.70 4.63
C THR A 77 -14.47 9.00 3.85
N ALA A 78 -13.30 9.66 3.90
CA ALA A 78 -13.03 10.90 3.17
C ALA A 78 -12.90 10.66 1.66
N ILE A 79 -12.23 9.58 1.25
CA ILE A 79 -12.12 9.18 -0.16
C ILE A 79 -13.50 8.90 -0.74
N ARG A 80 -14.31 8.09 -0.06
CA ARG A 80 -15.68 7.78 -0.50
C ARG A 80 -16.53 9.04 -0.59
N LEU A 81 -16.40 9.96 0.36
CA LEU A 81 -17.10 11.25 0.33
C LEU A 81 -16.73 12.08 -0.90
N CYS A 82 -15.44 12.18 -1.24
CA CYS A 82 -14.98 12.86 -2.45
C CYS A 82 -15.54 12.23 -3.73
N GLU A 83 -15.58 10.90 -3.82
CA GLU A 83 -16.15 10.21 -4.98
C GLU A 83 -17.66 10.42 -5.11
N GLU A 84 -18.39 10.37 -3.98
CA GLU A 84 -19.82 10.67 -3.94
C GLU A 84 -20.10 12.11 -4.40
N LEU A 85 -19.35 13.09 -3.87
CA LEU A 85 -19.48 14.49 -4.28
C LEU A 85 -19.15 14.69 -5.75
N ASN A 86 -18.10 14.05 -6.28
CA ASN A 86 -17.80 14.14 -7.71
C ASN A 86 -18.93 13.56 -8.57
N ARG A 87 -19.56 12.44 -8.16
CA ARG A 87 -20.70 11.88 -8.88
C ARG A 87 -21.91 12.81 -8.86
N GLU A 88 -22.20 13.43 -7.73
CA GLU A 88 -23.38 14.29 -7.54
C GLU A 88 -23.21 15.68 -8.18
N LEU A 89 -21.99 16.24 -8.14
CA LEU A 89 -21.74 17.63 -8.48
C LEU A 89 -21.07 17.84 -9.84
N SER A 90 -20.43 16.83 -10.44
CA SER A 90 -19.72 16.99 -11.73
C SER A 90 -20.58 17.73 -12.76
N LYS A 91 -21.82 17.28 -12.99
CA LYS A 91 -22.74 17.91 -13.96
C LYS A 91 -23.13 19.36 -13.64
N LYS A 92 -22.95 19.81 -12.39
CA LYS A 92 -23.22 21.19 -11.95
C LYS A 92 -21.98 22.07 -12.03
N ILE A 93 -20.78 21.49 -12.15
CA ILE A 93 -19.53 22.24 -12.31
C ILE A 93 -19.43 22.67 -13.78
N PRO A 94 -19.31 23.98 -14.08
CA PRO A 94 -19.15 24.46 -15.45
C PRO A 94 -17.95 23.82 -16.16
N LYS A 95 -18.04 23.66 -17.48
CA LYS A 95 -16.88 23.27 -18.30
C LYS A 95 -15.77 24.32 -18.17
N GLY A 96 -14.52 23.88 -18.27
CA GLY A 96 -13.37 24.74 -18.05
C GLY A 96 -13.08 25.01 -16.57
N ARG A 97 -13.76 24.31 -15.63
CA ARG A 97 -13.54 24.47 -14.19
C ARG A 97 -13.40 23.12 -13.49
N THR A 98 -12.53 23.12 -12.49
CA THR A 98 -12.29 21.97 -11.61
C THR A 98 -12.31 22.42 -10.15
N VAL A 99 -12.95 21.62 -9.29
CA VAL A 99 -12.90 21.72 -7.83
C VAL A 99 -11.82 20.79 -7.29
N HIS A 100 -10.82 21.34 -6.62
CA HIS A 100 -9.92 20.57 -5.74
C HIS A 100 -10.39 20.71 -4.30
N LEU A 101 -10.69 19.58 -3.69
CA LEU A 101 -11.23 19.48 -2.35
C LEU A 101 -10.19 18.83 -1.44
N THR A 102 -9.72 19.52 -0.41
CA THR A 102 -8.89 18.95 0.63
C THR A 102 -9.74 18.66 1.87
N LEU A 103 -9.79 17.40 2.30
CA LEU A 103 -10.52 16.96 3.49
C LEU A 103 -9.55 16.46 4.56
N SER A 104 -9.71 16.95 5.80
CA SER A 104 -9.07 16.33 6.96
C SER A 104 -9.77 15.03 7.36
N ALA A 105 -9.00 13.96 7.56
CA ALA A 105 -9.42 12.71 8.20
C ALA A 105 -8.90 12.64 9.65
N PRO A 106 -9.63 11.94 10.56
CA PRO A 106 -10.87 11.20 10.32
C PRO A 106 -12.12 12.11 10.25
N ILE A 107 -13.12 11.71 9.45
CA ILE A 107 -14.40 12.42 9.34
C ILE A 107 -15.42 11.78 10.29
N ALA A 108 -15.78 12.48 11.37
CA ALA A 108 -16.71 11.98 12.39
C ALA A 108 -18.15 11.76 11.88
N SER A 109 -18.61 12.54 10.89
CA SER A 109 -20.02 12.54 10.47
C SER A 109 -20.21 12.78 8.96
N ALA A 110 -19.67 11.89 8.13
CA ALA A 110 -19.71 12.03 6.66
C ALA A 110 -21.13 12.18 6.09
N ARG A 111 -22.12 11.48 6.66
CA ARG A 111 -23.54 11.57 6.22
C ARG A 111 -24.11 12.98 6.37
N ARG A 112 -23.69 13.71 7.41
CA ARG A 112 -24.11 15.10 7.66
C ARG A 112 -23.23 16.10 6.93
N LEU A 113 -21.94 15.79 6.80
CA LEU A 113 -20.97 16.63 6.13
C LEU A 113 -21.26 16.75 4.62
N LYS A 114 -21.61 15.64 3.95
CA LYS A 114 -21.85 15.62 2.50
C LYS A 114 -22.84 16.69 2.01
N PRO A 115 -24.08 16.78 2.51
CA PRO A 115 -25.02 17.78 2.01
C PRO A 115 -24.57 19.22 2.29
N GLN A 116 -23.93 19.48 3.44
CA GLN A 116 -23.44 20.82 3.78
C GLN A 116 -22.29 21.24 2.88
N LEU A 117 -21.31 20.34 2.68
CA LEU A 117 -20.18 20.58 1.80
C LEU A 117 -20.62 20.73 0.34
N GLY A 118 -21.58 19.91 -0.11
CA GLY A 118 -22.14 20.02 -1.45
C GLY A 118 -22.81 21.38 -1.70
N GLN A 119 -23.55 21.89 -0.71
CA GLN A 119 -24.15 23.22 -0.78
C GLN A 119 -23.09 24.33 -0.86
N VAL A 120 -22.06 24.27 -0.01
CA VAL A 120 -20.95 25.24 -0.03
C VAL A 120 -20.22 25.25 -1.38
N ILE A 121 -19.99 24.07 -1.98
CA ILE A 121 -19.34 23.98 -3.29
C ILE A 121 -20.21 24.62 -4.38
N ILE A 122 -21.52 24.38 -4.38
CA ILE A 122 -22.44 24.98 -5.35
C ILE A 122 -22.47 26.51 -5.19
N GLU A 123 -22.62 27.01 -3.98
CA GLU A 123 -22.61 28.45 -3.69
C GLU A 123 -21.31 29.11 -4.15
N LEU A 124 -20.17 28.46 -3.93
CA LEU A 124 -18.88 28.96 -4.42
C LEU A 124 -18.83 29.01 -5.95
N ILE A 125 -19.31 27.97 -6.64
CA ILE A 125 -19.33 27.93 -8.11
C ILE A 125 -20.19 29.07 -8.67
N GLU A 126 -21.36 29.32 -8.07
CA GLU A 126 -22.31 30.33 -8.51
C GLU A 126 -21.81 31.77 -8.24
N THR A 127 -21.09 31.99 -7.14
CA THR A 127 -20.67 33.34 -6.70
C THR A 127 -19.34 33.81 -7.29
N THR A 128 -18.43 32.90 -7.65
CA THR A 128 -17.04 33.27 -8.02
C THR A 128 -16.77 33.39 -9.53
N GLY A 129 -17.78 33.23 -10.39
CA GLY A 129 -17.65 33.52 -11.82
C GLY A 129 -16.67 32.61 -12.57
N VAL A 130 -15.51 33.11 -13.00
CA VAL A 130 -14.42 32.33 -13.64
C VAL A 130 -13.09 32.43 -12.90
N ALA A 131 -13.07 33.08 -11.73
CA ALA A 131 -11.84 33.30 -10.98
C ALA A 131 -11.29 31.99 -10.39
N ASP A 132 -9.96 31.97 -10.20
CA ASP A 132 -9.29 31.03 -9.31
C ASP A 132 -9.56 31.48 -7.87
N VAL A 133 -10.18 30.62 -7.07
CA VAL A 133 -10.57 30.93 -5.70
C VAL A 133 -10.25 29.78 -4.76
N THR A 134 -9.63 30.12 -3.65
CA THR A 134 -9.37 29.21 -2.53
C THR A 134 -10.18 29.64 -1.32
N VAL A 135 -10.94 28.70 -0.73
CA VAL A 135 -11.71 28.94 0.50
C VAL A 135 -11.41 27.85 1.52
N GLU A 136 -11.08 28.27 2.73
CA GLU A 136 -10.99 27.40 3.90
C GLU A 136 -12.28 27.51 4.72
N LYS A 137 -12.82 26.36 5.12
CA LYS A 137 -14.03 26.25 5.94
C LYS A 137 -13.85 25.14 6.96
N GLU A 138 -14.33 25.41 8.16
CA GLU A 138 -14.62 24.37 9.13
C GLU A 138 -16.10 23.98 9.02
N ILE A 139 -16.37 22.70 8.76
CA ILE A 139 -17.74 22.17 8.70
C ILE A 139 -17.82 20.95 9.60
N LEU A 140 -18.67 21.01 10.64
CA LEU A 140 -18.83 19.94 11.63
C LEU A 140 -17.49 19.48 12.23
N GLY A 141 -16.60 20.43 12.54
CA GLY A 141 -15.26 20.16 13.10
C GLY A 141 -14.25 19.57 12.11
N ASN A 142 -14.56 19.52 10.81
CA ASN A 142 -13.62 19.09 9.77
C ASN A 142 -13.05 20.32 9.07
N GLN A 143 -11.73 20.41 8.98
CA GLN A 143 -11.06 21.44 8.21
C GLN A 143 -11.05 21.07 6.73
N ILE A 144 -11.59 21.97 5.91
CA ILE A 144 -11.83 21.73 4.49
C ILE A 144 -11.29 22.91 3.70
N THR A 145 -10.50 22.60 2.68
CA THR A 145 -10.07 23.60 1.70
C THR A 145 -10.70 23.28 0.36
N ILE A 146 -11.33 24.27 -0.26
CA ILE A 146 -11.96 24.19 -1.57
C ILE A 146 -11.20 25.14 -2.48
N HIS A 147 -10.52 24.61 -3.48
CA HIS A 147 -9.89 25.40 -4.55
C HIS A 147 -10.67 25.20 -5.83
N LEU A 148 -11.13 26.29 -6.43
CA LEU A 148 -11.83 26.30 -7.71
C LEU A 148 -10.89 26.87 -8.76
N ILE A 149 -10.50 26.04 -9.73
CA ILE A 149 -9.46 26.36 -10.71
C ILE A 149 -10.11 26.48 -12.10
N PRO A 150 -9.80 27.53 -12.88
CA PRO A 150 -10.29 27.71 -14.25
C PRO A 150 -9.50 26.85 -15.24
N ALA A 151 -9.55 25.52 -15.06
CA ALA A 151 -8.97 24.57 -15.99
C ALA A 151 -9.78 23.28 -16.03
N ASP A 152 -9.87 22.68 -17.22
CA ASP A 152 -10.29 21.29 -17.37
C ASP A 152 -9.14 20.34 -17.05
N ARG A 153 -9.47 19.18 -16.47
CA ARG A 153 -8.49 18.10 -16.28
C ARG A 153 -8.59 17.08 -17.40
N LEU A 154 -7.43 16.62 -17.86
CA LEU A 154 -7.31 15.49 -18.81
C LEU A 154 -8.04 14.23 -18.33
N SER A 155 -8.17 14.04 -17.02
CA SER A 155 -8.88 12.90 -16.42
C SER A 155 -10.40 12.93 -16.58
N GLY A 156 -11.00 14.04 -17.03
CA GLY A 156 -12.46 14.24 -17.12
C GLY A 156 -13.18 14.42 -15.77
N LYS A 157 -12.52 14.15 -14.63
CA LYS A 157 -13.03 14.48 -13.30
C LYS A 157 -13.04 16.00 -13.07
N GLN A 158 -14.20 16.51 -12.67
CA GLN A 158 -14.39 17.93 -12.33
C GLN A 158 -14.27 18.20 -10.83
N LEU A 159 -14.34 17.18 -9.97
CA LEU A 159 -14.02 17.28 -8.55
C LEU A 159 -12.97 16.25 -8.18
N VAL A 160 -11.88 16.71 -7.56
CA VAL A 160 -10.76 15.87 -7.11
C VAL A 160 -10.52 16.09 -5.63
N GLY A 161 -10.48 14.99 -4.88
CA GLY A 161 -10.23 15.00 -3.44
C GLY A 161 -8.77 14.74 -3.09
N LEU A 162 -8.21 15.55 -2.20
CA LEU A 162 -7.02 15.27 -1.41
C LEU A 162 -7.47 14.98 0.03
N VAL A 163 -6.91 13.95 0.66
CA VAL A 163 -7.19 13.65 2.07
C VAL A 163 -5.93 13.90 2.89
N THR A 164 -6.02 14.81 3.86
CA THR A 164 -4.97 15.06 4.84
C THR A 164 -5.32 14.34 6.14
N ASN A 165 -4.36 13.71 6.80
CA ASN A 165 -4.60 13.03 8.07
C ASN A 165 -3.58 13.54 9.10
N GLN A 166 -4.06 14.29 10.09
CA GLN A 166 -3.22 14.90 11.13
C GLN A 166 -2.66 13.88 12.13
N LYS A 167 -3.19 12.64 12.17
CA LYS A 167 -2.70 11.55 13.02
C LYS A 167 -1.51 10.79 12.40
N SER A 168 -1.06 11.19 11.21
CA SER A 168 0.14 10.59 10.61
C SER A 168 1.38 11.13 11.33
N HIS A 169 2.21 10.25 11.89
CA HIS A 169 3.54 10.66 12.36
C HIS A 169 4.31 11.30 11.19
N VAL A 170 4.86 12.49 11.40
CA VAL A 170 5.63 13.25 10.40
C VAL A 170 6.92 12.51 10.01
N ASP A 171 7.42 11.65 10.89
CA ASP A 171 8.63 10.86 10.66
C ASP A 171 8.34 9.63 9.78
N ILE A 172 8.62 9.78 8.49
CA ILE A 172 8.48 8.74 7.45
C ILE A 172 9.34 7.52 7.79
N LEU A 173 10.56 7.72 8.30
CA LEU A 173 11.49 6.63 8.61
C LEU A 173 11.01 5.83 9.82
N ALA A 174 10.52 6.49 10.86
CA ALA A 174 9.93 5.82 12.02
C ALA A 174 8.71 4.97 11.62
N ASN A 175 7.84 5.51 10.76
CA ASN A 175 6.70 4.76 10.20
C ASN A 175 7.17 3.55 9.39
N ALA A 176 8.10 3.74 8.46
CA ALA A 176 8.65 2.67 7.63
C ALA A 176 9.28 1.57 8.49
N LYS A 177 10.02 1.94 9.53
CA LYS A 177 10.61 1.02 10.52
C LYS A 177 9.56 0.20 11.25
N HIS A 178 8.51 0.84 11.75
CA HIS A 178 7.43 0.14 12.45
C HIS A 178 6.69 -0.83 11.52
N ILE A 179 6.27 -0.37 10.34
CA ILE A 179 5.56 -1.19 9.35
C ILE A 179 6.41 -2.40 8.94
N LEU A 180 7.69 -2.17 8.63
CA LEU A 180 8.60 -3.22 8.20
C LEU A 180 8.84 -4.24 9.32
N ALA A 181 9.06 -3.78 10.55
CA ALA A 181 9.31 -4.66 11.69
C ALA A 181 8.13 -5.57 12.00
N ASP A 182 6.92 -5.00 12.03
CA ASP A 182 5.69 -5.74 12.26
C ASP A 182 5.47 -6.80 11.16
N ARG A 183 5.60 -6.43 9.88
CA ARG A 183 5.41 -7.38 8.77
C ARG A 183 6.44 -8.51 8.78
N ILE A 184 7.71 -8.22 9.06
CA ILE A 184 8.76 -9.25 9.18
C ILE A 184 8.46 -10.17 10.37
N ALA A 185 8.05 -9.64 11.52
CA ALA A 185 7.76 -10.43 12.71
C ALA A 185 6.57 -11.37 12.48
N VAL A 186 5.44 -10.84 11.99
CA VAL A 186 4.22 -11.61 11.68
C VAL A 186 4.52 -12.72 10.67
N LYS A 187 5.26 -12.41 9.60
CA LYS A 187 5.58 -13.41 8.57
C LYS A 187 6.61 -14.41 9.06
N THR A 188 7.56 -14.02 9.91
CA THR A 188 8.50 -14.95 10.55
C THR A 188 7.76 -15.96 11.43
N GLU A 189 6.80 -15.50 12.24
CA GLU A 189 5.95 -16.35 13.08
C GLU A 189 5.15 -17.34 12.23
N LYS A 190 4.41 -16.84 11.24
CA LYS A 190 3.59 -17.66 10.34
C LYS A 190 4.39 -18.77 9.67
N CYS A 191 5.63 -18.45 9.32
CA CYS A 191 6.54 -19.38 8.68
C CYS A 191 7.18 -20.40 9.63
N ARG A 192 6.99 -20.35 10.95
CA ARG A 192 7.65 -21.29 11.88
C ARG A 192 7.26 -22.75 11.63
N SER A 193 6.02 -22.99 11.24
CA SER A 193 5.49 -24.33 10.94
C SER A 193 5.68 -24.76 9.49
N LEU A 194 6.38 -23.97 8.67
CA LEU A 194 6.59 -24.30 7.27
C LEU A 194 7.57 -25.48 7.15
N ASP A 195 7.05 -26.63 6.74
CA ASP A 195 7.84 -27.83 6.41
C ASP A 195 8.40 -27.73 4.99
N PHE A 196 9.40 -26.84 4.83
CA PHE A 196 10.09 -26.63 3.57
C PHE A 196 11.59 -26.42 3.82
N ASN A 197 12.42 -27.27 3.21
CA ASN A 197 13.87 -27.29 3.41
C ASN A 197 14.64 -26.41 2.41
N GLY A 198 13.95 -25.68 1.53
CA GLY A 198 14.55 -24.77 0.56
C GLY A 198 14.59 -23.30 1.02
N PRO A 199 15.07 -22.40 0.15
CA PRO A 199 15.13 -20.97 0.44
C PRO A 199 13.73 -20.38 0.63
N VAL A 200 13.60 -19.52 1.63
CA VAL A 200 12.35 -18.79 1.93
C VAL A 200 12.57 -17.30 1.70
N TRP A 201 11.77 -16.69 0.84
CA TRP A 201 11.82 -15.26 0.55
C TRP A 201 10.57 -14.56 1.10
N LEU A 202 10.72 -13.28 1.43
CA LEU A 202 9.62 -12.38 1.78
C LEU A 202 9.51 -11.31 0.69
N ALA A 203 8.36 -11.23 0.03
CA ALA A 203 8.05 -10.18 -0.92
C ALA A 203 7.06 -9.18 -0.30
N LEU A 204 7.42 -7.90 -0.32
CA LEU A 204 6.69 -6.81 0.33
C LEU A 204 6.16 -5.86 -0.73
N TYR A 205 4.84 -5.73 -0.84
CA TYR A 205 4.22 -4.71 -1.68
C TYR A 205 4.27 -3.34 -1.00
N ASN A 206 4.90 -2.36 -1.65
CA ASN A 206 4.94 -0.99 -1.14
C ASN A 206 3.63 -0.27 -1.43
N ASP A 207 2.81 -0.14 -0.40
CA ASP A 207 1.57 0.64 -0.45
C ASP A 207 1.69 1.96 0.32
N TYR A 208 2.80 2.16 1.03
CA TYR A 208 3.11 3.39 1.73
C TYR A 208 3.92 4.31 0.83
N ARG A 209 3.21 5.09 0.00
CA ARG A 209 3.80 5.96 -1.04
C ARG A 209 4.79 7.02 -0.56
N LEU A 210 4.90 7.28 0.75
CA LEU A 210 5.87 8.23 1.29
C LEU A 210 7.25 7.61 1.52
N ALA A 211 7.33 6.28 1.62
CA ALA A 211 8.59 5.56 1.80
C ALA A 211 8.96 4.87 0.50
N ASP A 212 10.21 5.05 0.08
CA ASP A 212 10.81 4.37 -1.05
C ASP A 212 11.72 3.22 -0.58
N ALA A 213 12.35 2.52 -1.52
CA ALA A 213 13.29 1.46 -1.20
C ALA A 213 14.46 1.91 -0.32
N ASN A 214 14.98 3.12 -0.51
CA ASN A 214 16.06 3.66 0.31
C ASN A 214 15.61 3.84 1.77
N THR A 215 14.39 4.34 1.96
CA THR A 215 13.76 4.47 3.27
C THR A 215 13.64 3.11 3.96
N TYR A 216 13.20 2.07 3.25
CA TYR A 216 13.08 0.72 3.83
C TYR A 216 14.43 0.02 4.05
N MET A 217 15.45 0.28 3.22
CA MET A 217 16.82 -0.19 3.48
C MET A 217 17.35 0.43 4.77
N GLN A 218 17.26 1.75 4.92
CA GLN A 218 17.65 2.44 6.15
C GLN A 218 16.87 1.94 7.37
N ALA A 219 15.56 1.72 7.22
CA ALA A 219 14.73 1.17 8.28
C ALA A 219 15.21 -0.22 8.70
N LEU A 220 15.53 -1.09 7.73
CA LEU A 220 16.00 -2.45 7.98
C LEU A 220 17.37 -2.47 8.65
N ASP A 221 18.29 -1.58 8.26
CA ASP A 221 19.62 -1.44 8.90
C ASP A 221 19.50 -1.07 10.38
N GLN A 222 18.45 -0.34 10.76
CA GLN A 222 18.17 0.02 12.15
C GLN A 222 17.34 -1.04 12.91
N LEU A 223 16.99 -2.15 12.27
CA LEU A 223 16.20 -3.24 12.84
C LEU A 223 17.09 -4.46 13.10
N SER A 224 17.29 -4.79 14.36
CA SER A 224 17.93 -6.05 14.75
C SER A 224 16.88 -7.16 14.88
N LEU A 225 16.27 -7.57 13.77
CA LEU A 225 15.23 -8.61 13.75
C LEU A 225 15.79 -9.96 13.33
N LYS A 226 15.55 -10.99 14.15
CA LYS A 226 15.83 -12.38 13.77
C LYS A 226 14.72 -12.90 12.87
N HIS A 227 15.03 -13.23 11.62
CA HIS A 227 14.11 -13.85 10.68
C HIS A 227 14.79 -14.96 9.90
N LYS A 228 13.99 -15.83 9.26
CA LYS A 228 14.49 -16.96 8.46
C LYS A 228 14.65 -16.66 6.97
N PHE A 229 14.13 -15.50 6.51
CA PHE A 229 14.14 -15.15 5.09
C PHE A 229 15.56 -15.01 4.54
N GLU A 230 15.85 -15.67 3.43
CA GLU A 230 17.11 -15.53 2.71
C GLU A 230 17.14 -14.25 1.87
N ARG A 231 15.98 -13.80 1.40
CA ARG A 231 15.82 -12.51 0.73
C ARG A 231 14.55 -11.81 1.20
N ILE A 232 14.65 -10.49 1.34
CA ILE A 232 13.50 -9.59 1.51
C ILE A 232 13.47 -8.67 0.30
N LEU A 233 12.38 -8.71 -0.45
CA LEU A 233 12.17 -7.97 -1.68
C LEU A 233 11.08 -6.93 -1.49
N LEU A 234 11.30 -5.72 -2.00
CA LEU A 234 10.29 -4.68 -2.12
C LEU A 234 9.76 -4.66 -3.55
N VAL A 235 8.44 -4.69 -3.70
CA VAL A 235 7.74 -4.57 -4.98
C VAL A 235 6.97 -3.25 -5.00
N GLU A 236 7.28 -2.41 -5.97
CA GLU A 236 6.61 -1.12 -6.18
C GLU A 236 5.37 -1.27 -7.08
N GLY A 237 4.47 -0.28 -7.05
CA GLY A 237 3.25 -0.28 -7.88
C GLY A 237 3.48 -0.34 -9.39
N ASN A 238 4.70 -0.03 -9.87
CA ASN A 238 5.10 -0.15 -11.27
C ASN A 238 5.78 -1.50 -11.61
N ARG A 239 5.69 -2.49 -10.71
CA ARG A 239 6.34 -3.83 -10.81
C ARG A 239 7.86 -3.82 -10.69
N THR A 240 8.48 -2.70 -10.33
CA THR A 240 9.91 -2.69 -9.99
C THR A 240 10.13 -3.53 -8.73
N VAL A 241 11.10 -4.44 -8.79
CA VAL A 241 11.52 -5.27 -7.65
C VAL A 241 12.89 -4.82 -7.18
N ARG A 242 13.04 -4.55 -5.88
CA ARG A 242 14.32 -4.19 -5.26
C ARG A 242 14.61 -5.11 -4.08
N THR A 243 15.86 -5.52 -3.93
CA THR A 243 16.29 -6.32 -2.79
C THR A 243 16.58 -5.39 -1.61
N LEU A 244 15.87 -5.57 -0.50
CA LEU A 244 16.14 -4.87 0.76
C LEU A 244 17.16 -5.62 1.62
N TYR A 245 17.13 -6.95 1.56
CA TYR A 245 18.06 -7.82 2.28
C TYR A 245 18.33 -9.08 1.48
N GLU A 246 19.58 -9.51 1.52
CA GLU A 246 20.02 -10.79 1.01
C GLU A 246 21.03 -11.42 1.96
N LYS A 247 20.74 -12.65 2.39
CA LYS A 247 21.64 -13.45 3.19
C LYS A 247 22.84 -13.85 2.31
N HIS A 248 24.01 -13.34 2.65
CA HIS A 248 25.24 -13.73 1.97
C HIS A 248 25.60 -15.17 2.37
N ASN A 249 25.38 -16.13 1.45
CA ASN A 249 25.85 -17.49 1.64
C ASN A 249 27.33 -17.59 1.25
N ILE A 250 28.23 -17.86 2.21
CA ILE A 250 29.70 -17.98 2.02
C ILE A 250 30.10 -19.25 1.22
N ARG A 251 29.20 -19.89 0.48
CA ARG A 251 29.46 -21.20 -0.15
C ARG A 251 30.02 -21.19 -1.58
N PHE A 252 30.44 -20.04 -2.14
CA PHE A 252 30.94 -19.98 -3.53
C PHE A 252 32.27 -19.20 -3.71
N GLN A 253 33.20 -19.25 -2.75
CA GLN A 253 34.58 -18.77 -2.95
C GLN A 253 35.67 -19.84 -2.74
N ALA A 254 35.37 -21.10 -3.08
CA ALA A 254 36.36 -22.18 -3.03
C ALA A 254 36.39 -22.98 -4.34
N THR A 255 36.67 -22.32 -5.47
CA THR A 255 37.07 -23.03 -6.71
C THR A 255 37.87 -22.20 -7.73
N GLN A 256 38.47 -21.06 -7.33
CA GLN A 256 39.40 -20.32 -8.19
C GLN A 256 40.75 -20.00 -7.52
N LYS A 257 41.32 -20.99 -6.85
CA LYS A 257 42.77 -21.01 -6.57
C LYS A 257 43.29 -22.43 -6.73
N GLN A 258 43.46 -22.87 -7.98
CA GLN A 258 44.42 -23.89 -8.39
C GLN A 258 44.42 -23.96 -9.92
N HIS A 259 45.17 -23.04 -10.53
CA HIS A 259 45.97 -23.27 -11.74
C HIS A 259 46.94 -22.10 -11.82
N THR A 260 48.06 -22.26 -11.12
CA THR A 260 49.35 -21.67 -11.49
C THR A 260 50.24 -22.84 -11.90
#